data_AF-A0A7D9JI70-F1
#
_entry.id   AF-A0A7D9JI70-F1
#
_cell.length_a   1.000
_cell.length_b   1.000
_cell.length_c   1.000
_cell.angle_alpha   90.00
_cell.angle_beta   90.00
_cell.angle_gamma   90.00
#
_symmetry.space_group_name_H-M   'P 1'
#
loop_
_entity.id
_entity.type
_entity.pdbx_description
1 polymer ?
#
loop_
_entity_poly.entity_id
_entity_poly.type
_entity_poly.pdbx_seq_one_letter_code
_entity_poly.pdbx_strand_id
1 'polypeptide(L)'
;MKHYSIPPLATDPKHVILHCGTNDLQNKSPQELTKETGELCDFILANCPNTDITVSSILTRKDNQGNKIAEIPRAQQATLTESLIDIIATNRPDKAKESGVIEIVKTRKVRSTYAPWLTTDIRCEMNTRDYLKKKAVKNNSKSLHQAYKVKRNEVNKLIKSAKVQFCKDNIQLNKDNPKEMWENINQVINGKGRCSKTTTMITTIKDDLGDIIQDEKLIADQLNNWTKIVKSIA
;
A
#
# COMPACT_ATOMS: atom_id res chain seq x y z
N MET A 1 1.50 27.45 -17.70
CA MET A 1 0.45 26.41 -17.72
C MET A 1 0.87 25.33 -18.69
N LYS A 2 1.01 24.06 -18.25
CA LYS A 2 1.33 22.97 -19.17
C LYS A 2 0.07 22.66 -19.97
N HIS A 3 0.07 22.98 -21.26
CA HIS A 3 -0.95 22.51 -22.18
C HIS A 3 -0.81 20.99 -22.26
N TYR A 4 -1.78 20.26 -21.70
CA TYR A 4 -1.89 18.84 -21.95
C TYR A 4 -2.21 18.69 -23.43
N SER A 5 -1.26 18.16 -24.20
CA SER A 5 -1.52 17.74 -25.58
C SER A 5 -2.63 16.71 -25.54
N ILE A 6 -3.84 17.10 -25.95
CA ILE A 6 -4.95 16.17 -26.14
C ILE A 6 -4.46 15.22 -27.23
N PRO A 7 -4.30 13.91 -26.96
CA PRO A 7 -3.91 12.99 -28.01
C PRO A 7 -4.97 13.07 -29.11
N PRO A 8 -4.57 13.19 -30.39
CA PRO A 8 -5.54 13.21 -31.48
C PRO A 8 -6.32 11.91 -31.41
N LEU A 9 -7.62 12.00 -31.12
CA LEU A 9 -8.53 10.87 -31.22
C LEU A 9 -8.43 10.39 -32.67
N ALA A 10 -8.00 9.15 -32.85
CA ALA A 10 -7.97 8.55 -34.18
C ALA A 10 -9.39 8.63 -34.75
N THR A 11 -9.51 9.13 -35.97
CA THR A 11 -10.80 9.29 -36.66
C THR A 11 -11.50 7.96 -36.93
N ASP A 12 -10.74 6.86 -36.90
CA ASP A 12 -11.23 5.49 -37.06
C ASP A 12 -10.50 4.56 -36.05
N PRO A 13 -10.99 4.48 -34.80
CA PRO A 13 -10.39 3.64 -33.78
C PRO A 13 -10.72 2.16 -34.03
N LYS A 14 -9.71 1.28 -34.07
CA LYS A 14 -9.94 -0.17 -34.21
C LYS A 14 -10.62 -0.79 -33.00
N HIS A 15 -10.38 -0.24 -31.80
CA HIS A 15 -10.94 -0.71 -30.55
C HIS A 15 -11.39 0.48 -29.69
N VAL A 16 -12.58 0.39 -29.12
CA VAL A 16 -13.13 1.37 -28.18
C VAL A 16 -13.48 0.67 -26.88
N ILE A 17 -12.92 1.14 -25.77
CA ILE A 17 -13.24 0.65 -24.43
C ILE A 17 -14.11 1.69 -23.74
N LEU A 18 -15.36 1.32 -23.46
CA LEU A 18 -16.32 2.19 -22.76
C LEU A 18 -16.26 1.91 -21.26
N HIS A 19 -15.88 2.92 -20.49
CA HIS A 19 -15.92 2.89 -19.02
C HIS A 19 -16.89 3.97 -18.54
N CYS A 20 -18.17 3.62 -18.44
CA CYS A 20 -19.25 4.55 -18.10
C CYS A 20 -20.24 3.89 -17.12
N GLY A 21 -21.14 4.68 -16.52
CA GLY A 21 -22.22 4.20 -15.65
C GLY A 21 -21.96 4.25 -14.14
N THR A 22 -20.72 4.39 -13.67
CA THR A 22 -20.43 4.43 -12.22
C THR A 22 -21.08 5.62 -11.51
N ASN A 23 -21.14 6.79 -12.16
CA ASN A 23 -21.77 7.99 -11.59
C ASN A 23 -23.30 7.94 -11.71
N ASP A 24 -23.79 7.29 -12.78
CA ASP A 24 -25.20 7.26 -13.14
C ASP A 24 -26.00 6.24 -12.31
N LEU A 25 -25.35 5.21 -11.76
CA LEU A 25 -25.94 4.23 -10.84
C LEU A 25 -26.60 4.83 -9.59
N GLN A 26 -26.27 6.08 -9.22
CA GLN A 26 -26.90 6.75 -8.08
C GLN A 26 -28.31 7.27 -8.41
N ASN A 27 -28.57 7.60 -9.68
CA ASN A 27 -29.74 8.36 -10.10
C ASN A 27 -30.58 7.67 -11.19
N LYS A 28 -30.04 6.64 -11.85
CA LYS A 28 -30.69 5.91 -12.93
C LYS A 28 -30.80 4.42 -12.61
N SER A 29 -31.88 3.80 -13.06
CA SER A 29 -32.06 2.36 -12.93
C SER A 29 -31.09 1.60 -13.84
N PRO A 30 -30.70 0.36 -13.49
CA PRO A 30 -29.85 -0.47 -14.36
C PRO A 30 -30.42 -0.67 -15.77
N GLN A 31 -31.75 -0.65 -15.92
CA GLN A 31 -32.44 -0.81 -17.20
C GLN A 31 -32.24 0.42 -18.10
N GLU A 32 -32.40 1.61 -17.54
CA GLU A 32 -32.17 2.88 -18.26
C GLU A 32 -30.69 3.00 -18.67
N LEU A 33 -29.76 2.62 -17.80
CA LEU A 33 -28.34 2.62 -18.12
C LEU A 33 -27.98 1.66 -19.25
N THR A 34 -28.57 0.47 -19.24
CA THR A 34 -28.35 -0.52 -20.31
C THR A 34 -28.88 0.00 -21.64
N LYS A 35 -30.03 0.68 -21.63
CA LYS A 35 -30.61 1.30 -22.82
C LYS A 35 -29.71 2.41 -23.37
N GLU A 36 -29.29 3.36 -22.54
CA GLU A 36 -28.42 4.48 -22.96
C GLU A 36 -27.05 3.98 -23.45
N THR A 37 -26.50 2.96 -22.78
CA THR A 37 -25.23 2.35 -23.22
C THR A 37 -25.40 1.63 -24.56
N GLY A 38 -26.55 0.96 -24.77
CA GLY A 38 -26.90 0.34 -26.05
C GLY A 38 -27.01 1.36 -27.18
N GLU A 39 -27.75 2.45 -26.96
CA GLU A 39 -27.89 3.56 -27.93
C GLU A 39 -26.52 4.16 -28.30
N LEU A 40 -25.61 4.29 -27.33
CA LEU A 40 -24.24 4.76 -27.58
C LEU A 40 -23.43 3.75 -28.41
N CYS A 41 -23.54 2.45 -28.12
CA CYS A 41 -22.87 1.41 -28.91
C CYS A 41 -23.38 1.42 -30.36
N ASP A 42 -24.70 1.51 -30.57
CA ASP A 42 -25.30 1.56 -31.90
C ASP A 42 -24.82 2.80 -32.66
N PHE A 43 -24.74 3.96 -31.99
CA PHE A 43 -24.19 5.18 -32.58
C PHE A 43 -22.73 5.00 -33.01
N ILE A 44 -21.90 4.35 -32.20
CA ILE A 44 -20.49 4.11 -32.53
C ILE A 44 -20.37 3.15 -33.71
N LEU A 45 -21.14 2.04 -33.73
CA LEU A 45 -21.14 1.09 -34.83
C LEU A 45 -21.63 1.70 -36.15
N ALA A 46 -22.60 2.62 -36.08
CA ALA A 46 -23.09 3.32 -37.26
C ALA A 46 -22.06 4.27 -37.88
N ASN A 47 -21.22 4.91 -37.05
CA ASN A 47 -20.17 5.82 -37.54
C ASN A 47 -18.86 5.10 -37.84
N CYS A 48 -18.58 4.00 -37.13
CA CYS A 48 -17.33 3.25 -37.20
C CYS A 48 -17.62 1.74 -37.27
N PRO A 49 -17.95 1.18 -38.45
CA PRO A 49 -18.40 -0.21 -38.58
C PRO A 49 -17.30 -1.26 -38.32
N ASN A 50 -16.02 -0.85 -38.40
CA ASN A 50 -14.87 -1.73 -38.17
C ASN A 50 -14.29 -1.63 -36.75
N THR A 51 -15.01 -0.96 -35.84
CA THR A 51 -14.57 -0.76 -34.45
C THR A 51 -15.09 -1.87 -33.55
N ASP A 52 -14.18 -2.53 -32.85
CA ASP A 52 -14.52 -3.46 -31.78
C ASP A 52 -14.81 -2.70 -30.47
N ILE A 53 -15.99 -2.91 -29.88
CA ILE A 53 -16.45 -2.19 -28.69
C ILE A 53 -16.42 -3.13 -27.49
N THR A 54 -15.67 -2.76 -26.45
CA THR A 54 -15.66 -3.46 -25.17
C THR A 54 -16.22 -2.56 -24.07
N VAL A 55 -17.32 -2.98 -23.43
CA VAL A 55 -17.85 -2.29 -22.25
C VAL A 55 -17.17 -2.85 -21.00
N SER A 56 -16.46 -2.00 -20.27
CA SER A 56 -15.81 -2.37 -19.03
C SER A 56 -16.85 -2.55 -17.91
N SER A 57 -16.66 -3.58 -17.07
CA SER A 57 -17.51 -3.79 -15.89
C SER A 57 -17.52 -2.57 -14.98
N ILE A 58 -18.70 -2.17 -14.50
CA ILE A 58 -18.81 -1.05 -13.56
C ILE A 58 -18.11 -1.42 -12.25
N LEU A 59 -17.13 -0.61 -11.85
CA LEU A 59 -16.40 -0.80 -10.61
C LEU A 59 -17.20 -0.24 -9.44
N THR A 60 -17.68 -1.10 -8.55
CA THR A 60 -18.29 -0.66 -7.30
C THR A 60 -17.24 0.00 -6.41
N ARG A 61 -17.35 1.30 -6.15
CA ARG A 61 -16.50 1.98 -5.16
C ARG A 61 -16.83 1.43 -3.78
N LYS A 62 -15.86 0.80 -3.11
CA LYS A 62 -15.97 0.41 -1.70
C LYS A 62 -15.61 1.61 -0.81
N ASP A 63 -16.33 2.71 -1.00
CA ASP A 63 -16.19 3.85 -0.12
C ASP A 63 -16.92 3.49 1.19
N ASN A 64 -16.13 3.31 2.25
CA ASN A 64 -16.64 3.10 3.59
C ASN A 64 -17.46 4.33 4.01
N GLN A 65 -18.79 4.28 3.87
CA GLN A 65 -19.79 4.67 4.86
C GLN A 65 -21.22 4.70 4.27
N GLY A 66 -22.11 3.91 4.88
CA GLY A 66 -23.55 4.19 5.02
C GLY A 66 -24.35 4.55 3.78
N ASN A 67 -24.82 3.55 3.03
CA ASN A 67 -26.23 3.39 2.62
C ASN A 67 -26.40 2.03 1.93
N LYS A 68 -27.28 1.19 2.49
CA LYS A 68 -27.67 -0.10 1.91
C LYS A 68 -28.50 0.16 0.66
N ILE A 69 -28.04 -0.29 -0.50
CA ILE A 69 -28.90 -0.46 -1.66
C ILE A 69 -29.82 -1.64 -1.32
N ALA A 70 -31.14 -1.46 -1.42
CA ALA A 70 -32.13 -2.47 -1.06
C ALA A 70 -31.96 -3.71 -1.96
N GLU A 71 -31.81 -4.88 -1.34
CA GLU A 71 -31.72 -6.17 -2.04
C GLU A 71 -33.04 -6.49 -2.75
N ILE A 72 -32.94 -6.90 -4.02
CA ILE A 72 -34.07 -7.37 -4.83
C ILE A 72 -34.61 -8.69 -4.22
N PRO A 73 -35.94 -8.86 -4.06
CA PRO A 73 -36.51 -10.07 -3.47
C PRO A 73 -36.14 -11.36 -4.23
N ARG A 74 -35.72 -12.37 -3.45
CA ARG A 74 -35.21 -13.68 -3.87
C ARG A 74 -36.05 -14.43 -4.91
N ALA A 75 -37.35 -14.14 -5.00
CA ALA A 75 -38.27 -14.76 -5.96
C ALA A 75 -38.01 -14.34 -7.42
N GLN A 76 -37.39 -13.18 -7.66
CA GLN A 76 -37.05 -12.70 -9.00
C GLN A 76 -35.67 -13.16 -9.49
N GLN A 77 -34.82 -13.69 -8.60
CA GLN A 77 -33.47 -14.17 -8.94
C GLN A 77 -33.48 -15.57 -9.58
N ALA A 78 -34.55 -16.36 -9.41
CA ALA A 78 -34.60 -17.75 -9.87
C ALA A 78 -34.90 -17.90 -11.38
N THR A 79 -35.39 -16.86 -12.05
CA THR A 79 -35.87 -16.93 -13.44
C THR A 79 -34.94 -16.31 -14.48
N LEU A 80 -33.81 -15.73 -14.08
CA LEU A 80 -32.81 -15.21 -15.01
C LEU A 80 -31.64 -16.18 -15.04
N THR A 81 -31.71 -17.08 -16.00
CA THR A 81 -30.73 -18.10 -16.32
C THR A 81 -29.32 -17.54 -16.46
N GLU A 82 -28.41 -18.15 -15.69
CA GLU A 82 -26.98 -18.35 -15.96
C GLU A 82 -26.20 -17.14 -16.48
N SER A 83 -25.93 -16.18 -15.61
CA SER A 83 -24.84 -15.21 -15.82
C SER A 83 -23.69 -15.46 -14.83
N LEU A 84 -22.47 -15.07 -15.22
CA LEU A 84 -21.22 -15.09 -14.43
C LEU A 84 -21.37 -14.65 -12.96
N ILE A 85 -22.38 -13.83 -12.65
CA ILE A 85 -22.71 -13.34 -11.33
C ILE A 85 -23.18 -14.48 -10.40
N ASP A 86 -23.95 -15.44 -10.90
CA ASP A 86 -24.50 -16.55 -10.11
C ASP A 86 -23.44 -17.58 -9.74
N ILE A 87 -22.44 -17.81 -10.61
CA ILE A 87 -21.31 -18.71 -10.32
C ILE A 87 -20.44 -18.14 -9.19
N ILE A 88 -20.25 -16.82 -9.18
CA ILE A 88 -19.51 -16.11 -8.13
C ILE A 88 -20.34 -16.08 -6.82
N ALA A 89 -21.66 -15.89 -6.91
CA ALA A 89 -22.54 -15.86 -5.75
C ALA A 89 -22.73 -17.25 -5.09
N THR A 90 -22.67 -18.33 -5.86
CA THR A 90 -22.82 -19.72 -5.38
C THR A 90 -21.53 -20.35 -4.88
N ASN A 91 -20.39 -19.65 -4.97
CA ASN A 91 -19.11 -20.06 -4.39
C ASN A 91 -18.66 -21.48 -4.84
N ARG A 92 -18.94 -21.83 -6.11
CA ARG A 92 -18.54 -23.09 -6.75
C ARG A 92 -17.37 -22.85 -7.74
N PRO A 93 -16.11 -22.97 -7.28
CA PRO A 93 -14.92 -22.65 -8.09
C PRO A 93 -14.59 -23.73 -9.14
N ASP A 94 -15.13 -24.93 -8.99
CA ASP A 94 -15.00 -26.06 -9.90
C ASP A 94 -15.59 -25.77 -11.28
N LYS A 95 -16.78 -25.15 -11.32
CA LYS A 95 -17.47 -24.82 -12.57
C LYS A 95 -16.86 -23.64 -13.33
N ALA A 96 -16.04 -22.82 -12.67
CA ALA A 96 -15.32 -21.72 -13.33
C ALA A 96 -14.16 -22.22 -14.21
N LYS A 97 -13.62 -23.42 -13.95
CA LYS A 97 -12.56 -24.03 -14.76
C LYS A 97 -13.09 -24.63 -16.07
N GLU A 98 -14.31 -25.16 -16.07
CA GLU A 98 -14.93 -25.77 -17.25
C GLU A 98 -15.37 -24.73 -18.29
N SER A 99 -15.66 -23.49 -17.88
CA SER A 99 -16.12 -22.43 -18.80
C SER A 99 -14.99 -21.73 -19.59
N GLY A 100 -13.73 -22.17 -19.45
CA GLY A 100 -12.60 -21.63 -20.21
C GLY A 100 -12.18 -20.20 -19.84
N VAL A 101 -12.70 -19.64 -18.74
CA VAL A 101 -12.38 -18.28 -18.30
C VAL A 101 -11.04 -18.30 -17.55
N ILE A 102 -10.06 -17.59 -18.12
CA ILE A 102 -8.70 -17.43 -17.57
C ILE A 102 -8.79 -17.04 -16.09
N GLU A 103 -8.23 -17.88 -15.22
CA GLU A 103 -8.16 -17.66 -13.77
C GLU A 103 -7.44 -16.33 -13.47
N ILE A 104 -8.19 -15.26 -13.17
CA ILE A 104 -7.60 -14.00 -12.72
C ILE A 104 -7.10 -14.21 -11.29
N VAL A 105 -5.88 -14.72 -11.16
CA VAL A 105 -5.16 -14.78 -9.89
C VAL A 105 -4.91 -13.35 -9.44
N LYS A 106 -5.70 -12.87 -8.47
CA LYS A 106 -5.43 -11.60 -7.78
C LYS A 106 -4.14 -11.73 -6.98
N THR A 107 -3.00 -11.48 -7.60
CA THR A 107 -1.71 -11.40 -6.90
C THR A 107 -1.70 -10.16 -6.01
N ARG A 108 -2.09 -10.31 -4.75
CA ARG A 108 -1.87 -9.26 -3.75
C ARG A 108 -0.36 -9.20 -3.49
N LYS A 109 0.31 -8.19 -4.05
CA LYS A 109 1.68 -7.88 -3.70
C LYS A 109 1.70 -7.45 -2.23
N VAL A 110 1.95 -8.42 -1.33
CA VAL A 110 2.25 -8.12 0.06
C VAL A 110 3.52 -7.29 0.03
N ARG A 111 3.43 -6.00 0.36
CA ARG A 111 4.63 -5.20 0.61
C ARG A 111 5.36 -5.93 1.71
N SER A 112 6.46 -6.61 1.37
CA SER A 112 7.38 -7.19 2.35
C SER A 112 7.58 -6.14 3.42
N THR A 113 7.16 -6.44 4.65
CA THR A 113 7.22 -5.48 5.74
C THR A 113 8.68 -5.15 5.95
N TYR A 114 9.06 -3.96 5.50
CA TYR A 114 10.43 -3.46 5.44
C TYR A 114 11.03 -3.18 6.85
N ALA A 115 10.40 -3.67 7.91
CA ALA A 115 10.85 -3.54 9.28
C ALA A 115 11.22 -4.93 9.82
N PRO A 116 12.45 -5.41 9.58
CA PRO A 116 12.88 -6.74 10.03
C PRO A 116 12.89 -6.88 11.56
N TRP A 117 12.99 -5.77 12.29
CA TRP A 117 12.87 -5.71 13.76
C TRP A 117 11.42 -5.78 14.28
N LEU A 118 10.40 -5.79 13.40
CA LEU A 118 8.99 -5.73 13.80
C LEU A 118 8.41 -7.14 13.99
N THR A 119 8.43 -7.63 15.22
CA THR A 119 7.81 -8.90 15.60
C THR A 119 6.30 -8.81 15.73
N THR A 120 5.63 -9.97 15.74
CA THR A 120 4.17 -10.09 15.91
C THR A 120 3.70 -9.48 17.24
N ASP A 121 4.48 -9.64 18.30
CA ASP A 121 4.15 -9.11 19.63
C ASP A 121 4.16 -7.58 19.65
N ILE A 122 5.19 -6.97 19.06
CA ILE A 122 5.26 -5.50 18.92
C ILE A 122 4.07 -5.00 18.09
N ARG A 123 3.67 -5.75 17.07
CA ARG A 123 2.48 -5.42 16.27
C ARG A 123 1.19 -5.50 17.08
N CYS A 124 1.05 -6.50 17.95
CA CYS A 124 -0.08 -6.62 18.88
C CYS A 124 -0.15 -5.39 19.81
N GLU A 125 0.99 -5.01 20.39
CA GLU A 125 1.10 -3.84 21.26
C GLU A 125 0.78 -2.52 20.53
N MET A 126 1.23 -2.38 19.28
CA MET A 126 0.87 -1.26 18.40
C MET A 126 -0.64 -1.21 18.14
N ASN A 127 -1.28 -2.35 17.89
CA ASN A 127 -2.73 -2.43 17.68
C ASN A 127 -3.50 -2.01 18.95
N THR A 128 -3.07 -2.45 20.13
CA THR A 128 -3.65 -2.06 21.41
C THR A 128 -3.55 -0.55 21.63
N ARG A 129 -2.38 0.04 21.35
CA ARG A 129 -2.19 1.50 21.37
C ARG A 129 -3.16 2.21 20.43
N ASP A 130 -3.30 1.73 19.19
CA ASP A 130 -4.15 2.37 18.18
C ASP A 130 -5.64 2.22 18.50
N TYR A 131 -6.04 1.08 19.08
CA TYR A 131 -7.37 0.88 19.63
C TYR A 131 -7.67 1.89 20.75
N LEU A 132 -6.76 2.03 21.72
CA LEU A 132 -6.90 3.02 22.80
C LEU A 132 -7.00 4.45 22.27
N LYS A 133 -6.19 4.81 21.26
CA LYS A 133 -6.27 6.12 20.60
C LYS A 133 -7.65 6.36 20.00
N LYS A 134 -8.16 5.40 19.21
CA LYS A 134 -9.49 5.51 18.58
C LYS A 134 -10.60 5.63 19.63
N LYS A 135 -10.53 4.82 20.69
CA LYS A 135 -11.52 4.82 21.78
C LYS A 135 -11.48 6.13 22.58
N ALA A 136 -10.29 6.66 22.85
CA ALA A 136 -10.11 7.93 23.55
C ALA A 136 -10.72 9.10 22.76
N VAL A 137 -10.45 9.17 21.44
CA VAL A 137 -11.03 10.20 20.55
C VAL A 137 -12.55 10.07 20.48
N LYS A 138 -13.07 8.85 20.32
CA LYS A 138 -14.53 8.62 20.21
C LYS A 138 -15.29 9.01 21.48
N ASN A 139 -14.76 8.67 22.64
CA ASN A 139 -15.45 8.86 23.92
C ASN A 139 -15.04 10.14 24.66
N ASN A 140 -14.10 10.92 24.11
CA ASN A 140 -13.51 12.13 24.69
C ASN A 140 -13.14 12.02 26.19
N SER A 141 -12.64 10.85 26.59
CA SER A 141 -12.43 10.52 28.01
C SER A 141 -10.98 10.71 28.42
N LYS A 142 -10.75 11.49 29.48
CA LYS A 142 -9.41 11.74 30.05
C LYS A 142 -8.70 10.46 30.49
N SER A 143 -9.42 9.48 31.04
CA SER A 143 -8.83 8.22 31.49
C SER A 143 -8.32 7.38 30.30
N LEU A 144 -9.08 7.31 29.21
CA LEU A 144 -8.66 6.63 27.98
C LEU A 144 -7.47 7.34 27.31
N HIS A 145 -7.43 8.67 27.35
CA HIS A 145 -6.26 9.43 26.90
C HIS A 145 -5.01 9.11 27.74
N GLN A 146 -5.15 8.95 29.05
CA GLN A 146 -4.04 8.57 29.92
C GLN A 146 -3.56 7.14 29.63
N ALA A 147 -4.48 6.18 29.50
CA ALA A 147 -4.15 4.81 29.12
C ALA A 147 -3.42 4.75 27.77
N TYR A 148 -3.87 5.53 26.78
CA TYR A 148 -3.18 5.67 25.50
C TYR A 148 -1.75 6.22 25.67
N LYS A 149 -1.54 7.25 26.50
CA LYS A 149 -0.20 7.82 26.73
C LYS A 149 0.77 6.79 27.30
N VAL A 150 0.33 6.03 28.31
CA VAL A 150 1.11 4.95 28.91
C VAL A 150 1.47 3.92 27.85
N LYS A 151 0.47 3.42 27.11
CA LYS A 151 0.68 2.37 26.10
C LYS A 151 1.52 2.82 24.91
N ARG A 152 1.39 4.09 24.50
CA ARG A 152 2.26 4.72 23.49
C ARG A 152 3.72 4.70 23.93
N ASN A 153 3.99 5.02 25.19
CA ASN A 153 5.35 5.05 25.72
C ASN A 153 5.94 3.64 25.83
N GLU A 154 5.14 2.65 26.24
CA GLU A 154 5.53 1.24 26.24
C GLU A 154 5.88 0.74 24.84
N VAL A 155 5.01 0.97 23.86
CA VAL A 155 5.27 0.61 22.45
C VAL A 155 6.54 1.29 21.93
N ASN A 156 6.77 2.55 22.28
CA ASN A 156 8.00 3.25 21.89
C ASN A 156 9.25 2.62 22.52
N LYS A 157 9.18 2.16 23.77
CA LYS A 157 10.28 1.43 24.43
C LYS A 157 10.55 0.10 23.73
N LEU A 158 9.49 -0.66 23.43
CA LEU A 158 9.58 -1.94 22.72
C LEU A 158 10.21 -1.77 21.34
N ILE A 159 9.75 -0.78 20.55
CA ILE A 159 10.32 -0.50 19.23
C ILE A 159 11.80 -0.11 19.33
N LYS A 160 12.18 0.72 20.31
CA LYS A 160 13.59 1.09 20.53
C LYS A 160 14.44 -0.13 20.86
N SER A 161 13.98 -0.96 21.80
CA SER A 161 14.67 -2.19 22.19
C SER A 161 14.83 -3.16 21.02
N ALA A 162 13.76 -3.39 20.24
CA ALA A 162 13.80 -4.28 19.08
C ALA A 162 14.75 -3.80 17.99
N LYS A 163 14.80 -2.49 17.73
CA LYS A 163 15.78 -1.91 16.80
C LYS A 163 17.22 -2.09 17.28
N VAL A 164 17.47 -1.86 18.56
CA VAL A 164 18.80 -2.06 19.15
C VAL A 164 19.21 -3.53 19.05
N GLN A 165 18.30 -4.45 19.39
CA GLN A 165 18.57 -5.89 19.31
C GLN A 165 18.88 -6.32 17.88
N PHE A 166 18.05 -5.91 16.92
CA PHE A 166 18.30 -6.18 15.50
C PHE A 166 19.66 -5.66 15.03
N CYS A 167 20.05 -4.43 15.43
CA CYS A 167 21.36 -3.90 15.07
C CYS A 167 22.49 -4.75 15.69
N LYS A 168 22.37 -5.16 16.96
CA LYS A 168 23.36 -6.02 17.62
C LYS A 168 23.49 -7.37 16.91
N ASP A 169 22.38 -8.03 16.65
CA ASP A 169 22.35 -9.33 15.97
C ASP A 169 22.94 -9.22 14.57
N ASN A 170 22.60 -8.15 13.84
CA ASN A 170 23.11 -7.90 12.50
C ASN A 170 24.62 -7.63 12.48
N ILE A 171 25.17 -6.94 13.48
CA ILE A 171 26.63 -6.74 13.64
C ILE A 171 27.31 -8.09 13.89
N GLN A 172 26.71 -8.95 14.73
CA GLN A 172 27.28 -10.27 15.02
C GLN A 172 27.22 -11.22 13.83
N LEU A 173 26.13 -11.19 13.05
CA LEU A 173 25.92 -12.05 11.89
C LEU A 173 26.77 -11.65 10.68
N ASN A 174 27.11 -10.36 10.54
CA ASN A 174 27.81 -9.81 9.37
C ASN A 174 29.22 -9.31 9.70
N LYS A 175 29.90 -9.92 10.69
CA LYS A 175 31.28 -9.57 11.07
C LYS A 175 32.23 -9.57 9.87
N ASP A 176 32.08 -10.56 8.99
CA ASP A 176 32.94 -10.74 7.81
C ASP A 176 32.49 -9.90 6.59
N ASN A 177 31.30 -9.31 6.64
CA ASN A 177 30.75 -8.50 5.54
C ASN A 177 30.28 -7.11 6.02
N PRO A 178 31.21 -6.15 6.19
CA PRO A 178 30.90 -4.81 6.65
C PRO A 178 29.90 -4.05 5.76
N LYS A 179 29.87 -4.36 4.46
CA LYS A 179 28.96 -3.74 3.49
C LYS A 179 27.51 -4.14 3.78
N GLU A 180 27.26 -5.44 3.94
CA GLU A 180 25.93 -5.97 4.24
C GLU A 180 25.47 -5.56 5.64
N MET A 181 26.38 -5.56 6.61
CA MET A 181 26.13 -5.00 7.95
C MET A 181 25.63 -3.56 7.86
N TRP A 182 26.37 -2.70 7.13
CA TRP A 182 26.01 -1.29 6.98
C TRP A 182 24.72 -1.08 6.22
N GLU A 183 24.48 -1.85 5.15
CA GLU A 183 23.21 -1.80 4.42
C GLU A 183 22.03 -2.10 5.36
N ASN A 184 22.12 -3.16 6.16
CA ASN A 184 21.07 -3.54 7.12
C ASN A 184 20.88 -2.51 8.25
N ILE A 185 21.94 -1.86 8.74
CA ILE A 185 21.84 -0.77 9.73
C ILE A 185 21.22 0.47 9.11
N ASN A 186 21.70 0.87 7.94
CA ASN A 186 21.21 2.02 7.18
C ASN A 186 19.71 1.85 6.84
N GLN A 187 19.29 0.61 6.59
CA GLN A 187 17.89 0.26 6.39
C GLN A 187 17.01 0.59 7.60
N VAL A 188 17.52 0.48 8.83
CA VAL A 188 16.80 0.79 10.08
C VAL A 188 16.77 2.28 10.38
N ILE A 189 17.88 2.98 10.13
CA ILE A 189 18.05 4.42 10.41
C ILE A 189 17.24 5.25 9.40
N ASN A 190 17.51 5.04 8.12
CA ASN A 190 16.98 5.90 7.06
C ASN A 190 15.69 5.35 6.45
N GLY A 191 15.50 4.03 6.45
CA GLY A 191 14.39 3.38 5.78
C GLY A 191 14.53 3.41 4.24
N LYS A 192 14.19 2.32 3.54
CA LYS A 192 14.24 2.25 2.07
C LYS A 192 13.22 3.26 1.54
N GLY A 193 13.75 4.36 1.00
CA GLY A 193 12.95 5.45 0.43
C GLY A 193 13.11 6.81 1.11
N ARG A 194 13.74 6.92 2.29
CA ARG A 194 14.27 8.24 2.77
C ARG A 194 15.76 8.33 2.53
N CYS A 195 16.21 7.96 1.34
CA CYS A 195 17.41 8.60 0.82
C CYS A 195 16.95 9.98 0.36
N SER A 196 16.84 10.94 1.29
CA SER A 196 16.94 12.31 0.85
C SER A 196 18.29 12.38 0.16
N LYS A 197 18.35 12.77 -1.11
CA LYS A 197 19.62 13.07 -1.79
C LYS A 197 20.35 14.26 -1.16
N THR A 198 19.89 14.74 -0.01
CA THR A 198 20.67 15.59 0.87
C THR A 198 21.77 14.75 1.48
N THR A 199 22.91 14.73 0.82
CA THR A 199 24.19 14.42 1.45
C THR A 199 24.38 15.45 2.56
N THR A 200 23.91 15.15 3.77
CA THR A 200 24.25 15.95 4.93
C THR A 200 25.71 15.67 5.20
N MET A 201 26.59 16.55 4.71
CA MET A 201 28.01 16.50 5.03
C MET A 201 28.14 16.57 6.55
N ILE A 202 28.87 15.61 7.13
CA ILE A 202 29.22 15.68 8.54
C ILE A 202 30.28 16.78 8.64
N THR A 203 29.86 17.96 9.09
CA THR A 203 30.76 19.11 9.26
C THR A 203 31.48 19.09 10.61
N THR A 204 31.05 18.22 11.54
CA THR A 204 31.56 18.23 12.91
C THR A 204 31.36 16.88 13.60
N ILE A 205 32.41 16.40 14.28
CA ILE A 205 32.39 15.20 15.14
C ILE A 205 32.88 15.60 16.53
N LYS A 206 32.38 14.93 17.58
CA LYS A 206 32.92 15.05 18.94
C LYS A 206 33.80 13.84 19.23
N ASP A 207 35.02 14.08 19.67
CA ASP A 207 35.93 13.03 20.10
C ASP A 207 35.51 12.47 21.48
N ASP A 208 36.09 11.33 21.87
CA ASP A 208 35.85 10.66 23.16
C ASP A 208 36.25 11.53 24.36
N LEU A 209 37.12 12.52 24.15
CA LEU A 209 37.55 13.53 25.12
C LEU A 209 36.63 14.77 25.17
N GLY A 210 35.61 14.83 24.31
CA GLY A 210 34.64 15.92 24.24
C GLY A 210 35.02 17.07 23.29
N ASP A 211 36.19 16.99 22.64
CA ASP A 211 36.67 18.01 21.70
C ASP A 211 35.88 17.99 20.39
N ILE A 212 35.65 19.19 19.85
CA ILE A 212 34.86 19.40 18.62
C ILE A 212 35.83 19.46 17.43
N ILE A 213 35.78 18.43 16.58
CA ILE A 213 36.61 18.33 15.37
C ILE A 213 35.78 18.80 14.17
N GLN A 214 36.27 19.81 13.47
CA GLN A 214 35.65 20.39 12.26
C GLN A 214 36.48 20.15 10.99
N ASP A 215 37.72 19.67 11.11
CA ASP A 215 38.59 19.37 9.97
C ASP A 215 38.15 18.08 9.29
N GLU A 216 37.86 18.15 7.98
CA GLU A 216 37.40 17.04 7.17
C GLU A 216 38.38 15.85 7.15
N LYS A 217 39.70 16.10 7.16
CA LYS A 217 40.70 15.03 7.18
C LYS A 217 40.73 14.31 8.52
N LEU A 218 40.68 15.06 9.61
CA LEU A 218 40.65 14.49 10.96
C LEU A 218 39.35 13.71 11.19
N ILE A 219 38.22 14.20 10.68
CA ILE A 219 36.94 13.49 10.66
C ILE A 219 37.08 12.15 9.91
N ALA A 220 37.67 12.14 8.71
CA ALA A 220 37.86 10.93 7.93
C ALA A 220 38.78 9.93 8.63
N ASP A 221 39.90 10.39 9.21
CA ASP A 221 40.86 9.55 9.91
C ASP A 221 40.28 8.93 11.19
N GLN A 222 39.51 9.70 11.96
CA GLN A 222 38.81 9.18 13.13
C GLN A 222 37.79 8.10 12.76
N LEU A 223 36.97 8.34 11.72
CA LEU A 223 36.01 7.35 11.25
C LEU A 223 36.71 6.08 10.73
N ASN A 224 37.81 6.24 9.99
CA ASN A 224 38.63 5.12 9.53
C ASN A 224 39.22 4.33 10.69
N ASN A 225 39.72 5.00 11.74
CA ASN A 225 40.25 4.34 12.93
C ASN A 225 39.16 3.59 13.70
N TRP A 226 37.96 4.17 13.83
CA TRP A 226 36.82 3.48 14.44
C TRP A 226 36.49 2.17 13.70
N THR A 227 36.48 2.19 12.36
CA THR A 227 36.25 0.96 11.58
C THR A 227 37.37 -0.09 11.72
N LYS A 228 38.62 0.33 11.95
CA LYS A 228 39.75 -0.58 12.21
C LYS A 228 39.65 -1.23 13.60
N ILE A 229 39.24 -0.47 14.62
CA ILE A 229 39.05 -1.00 15.98
C ILE A 229 37.95 -2.06 15.99
N VAL A 230 36.83 -1.81 15.30
CA VAL A 230 35.74 -2.80 15.18
C VAL A 230 36.22 -4.10 14.53
N LYS A 231 37.13 -4.04 13.55
CA LYS A 231 37.74 -5.24 12.92
C LYS A 231 38.73 -5.99 13.82
N SER A 232 39.34 -5.32 14.79
CA SER A 232 40.31 -5.90 15.73
C SER A 232 39.62 -6.65 16.89
N ILE A 233 38.39 -6.25 17.22
CA ILE A 233 37.59 -6.84 18.31
C ILE A 233 36.67 -7.98 17.81
N ALA A 234 36.47 -8.09 16.49
CA ALA A 234 35.61 -9.08 15.85
C ALA A 234 36.21 -10.48 15.82
#